data_AF-A0A7J8RYB5-F1
#
_entry.id   AF-A0A7J8RYB5-F1
#
_cell.length_a   1.000
_cell.length_b   1.000
_cell.length_c   1.000
_cell.angle_alpha   90.00
_cell.angle_beta   90.00
_cell.angle_gamma   90.00
#
_symmetry.space_group_name_H-M   'P 1'
#
loop_
_entity.id
_entity.type
_entity.pdbx_description
1 polymer ?
#
loop_
_entity_poly.entity_id
_entity_poly.type
_entity_poly.pdbx_seq_one_letter_code
_entity_poly.pdbx_strand_id
1 'polypeptide(L)' 'MCFRVIGASNRRYAHIGDVIVAVIKEAVPNTPLERSKVIRAVI' A
#
# COMPACT_ATOMS: atom_id res chain seq x y z
N MET A 1 1.51 6.36 1.78
CA MET A 1 1.17 6.09 3.20
C MET A 1 0.66 4.67 3.30
N CYS A 2 1.22 3.83 4.17
CA CYS A 2 0.77 2.47 4.43
C CYS A 2 -0.07 2.46 5.70
N PHE A 3 -1.20 1.75 5.71
CA PHE A 3 -2.09 1.74 6.88
C PHE A 3 -2.40 0.34 7.40
N ARG A 4 -2.20 -0.71 6.60
CA ARG A 4 -2.47 -2.09 7.03
C ARG A 4 -1.60 -3.10 6.29
N VAL A 5 -1.03 -4.04 7.03
CA VAL A 5 -0.39 -5.26 6.49
C VAL A 5 -1.47 -6.34 6.37
N ILE A 6 -1.64 -6.93 5.19
CA ILE A 6 -2.60 -8.02 4.95
C ILE A 6 -2.02 -9.33 5.50
N GLY A 7 -2.85 -10.15 6.13
CA GLY A 7 -2.44 -11.46 6.66
C GLY A 7 -1.78 -11.40 8.03
N ALA A 8 -1.65 -10.21 8.62
CA ALA A 8 -1.13 -10.02 9.96
C ALA A 8 -2.25 -9.69 10.94
N SER A 9 -2.62 -10.64 11.80
CA SER A 9 -3.63 -10.37 12.84
C SER A 9 -3.14 -9.40 13.92
N ASN A 10 -1.82 -9.23 14.09
CA ASN A 10 -1.24 -8.32 15.08
C ASN A 10 0.21 -7.88 14.78
N ARG A 11 0.66 -7.91 13.51
CA ARG A 11 2.03 -7.45 13.18
C ARG A 11 2.05 -5.93 13.06
N ARG A 12 2.96 -5.31 13.83
CA ARG A 12 3.25 -3.87 13.75
C ARG A 12 4.16 -3.50 12.58
N TYR A 13 4.89 -4.48 12.05
CA TYR A 13 5.85 -4.31 10.97
C TYR A 13 5.61 -5.35 9.87
N ALA A 14 5.94 -4.96 8.66
CA ALA A 14 5.97 -5.85 7.50
C ALA A 14 7.42 -6.01 7.02
N HIS A 15 7.72 -7.20 6.51
CA HIS A 15 9.02 -7.57 5.95
C HIS A 15 8.91 -7.74 4.44
N ILE A 16 10.06 -7.93 3.78
CA ILE A 16 10.13 -8.16 2.33
C ILE A 16 9.23 -9.34 1.96
N GLY A 17 8.38 -9.14 0.95
CA GLY A 17 7.41 -10.15 0.51
C GLY A 17 6.04 -10.10 1.20
N ASP A 18 5.85 -9.25 2.22
CA ASP A 18 4.53 -9.04 2.81
C ASP A 18 3.67 -8.12 1.94
N VAL A 19 2.37 -8.44 1.84
CA VAL A 19 1.39 -7.61 1.12
C VAL A 19 0.82 -6.56 2.06
N ILE A 20 0.86 -5.30 1.65
CA ILE A 20 0.31 -4.16 2.37
C ILE A 20 -0.81 -3.48 1.58
N VAL A 21 -1.71 -2.81 2.30
CA VAL A 21 -2.64 -1.83 1.74
C VAL A 21 -2.10 -0.43 1.99
N ALA A 22 -1.97 0.34 0.92
CA ALA A 22 -1.42 1.68 0.94
C ALA A 22 -2.29 2.65 0.13
N VAL A 23 -2.17 3.93 0.47
CA VAL A 23 -2.80 5.04 -0.26
C VAL A 23 -1.73 5.76 -1.08
N ILE A 24 -2.07 6.01 -2.35
CA ILE A 24 -1.26 6.77 -3.29
C ILE A 24 -1.22 8.23 -2.84
N LYS A 25 -0.02 8.71 -2.47
CA LYS A 25 0.18 10.11 -2.07
C LYS A 25 0.40 11.01 -3.29
N GLU A 26 1.17 10.51 -4.24
CA GLU A 26 1.51 11.18 -5.48
C GLU A 26 1.38 10.20 -6.63
N ALA A 27 0.85 10.69 -7.75
CA ALA A 27 0.67 9.93 -8.98
C ALA A 27 1.22 10.79 -10.12
N VAL A 28 1.83 10.11 -11.11
CA VAL A 28 2.33 10.75 -12.33
C VAL A 28 1.12 11.07 -13.24
N PRO A 29 1.00 12.29 -13.77
CA PRO A 29 -0.07 12.63 -14.71
C PRO A 29 0.04 11.76 -15.98
N ASN A 30 -1.10 11.35 -16.55
CA ASN A 30 -1.24 10.36 -17.64
C ASN A 30 -1.08 8.87 -17.25
N THR A 31 -0.99 8.54 -15.98
CA THR A 31 -1.14 7.15 -15.53
C THR A 31 -2.59 6.87 -15.13
N PRO A 32 -3.06 5.60 -15.18
CA PRO A 32 -4.38 5.21 -14.67
C PRO A 32 -4.46 5.25 -13.13
N LEU A 33 -3.48 5.85 -12.45
CA LEU A 33 -3.37 5.93 -11.01
C LEU A 33 -3.90 7.27 -10.51
N GLU A 34 -4.89 7.20 -9.63
CA GLU A 34 -5.50 8.38 -9.02
C GLU A 34 -4.84 8.66 -7.67
N ARG A 35 -4.63 9.95 -7.35
CA ARG A 35 -4.24 10.35 -6.00
C ARG A 35 -5.32 9.91 -5.01
N SER A 36 -4.90 9.53 -3.81
CA SER A 36 -5.77 9.04 -2.73
C SER A 36 -6.46 7.69 -2.99
N LYS A 37 -6.16 7.01 -4.10
CA LYS A 37 -6.66 5.65 -4.34
C LYS A 37 -5.99 4.64 -3.40
N VAL A 38 -6.78 3.71 -2.89
CA VAL A 38 -6.33 2.60 -2.05
C VAL A 38 -5.88 1.44 -2.94
N ILE A 39 -4.65 0.98 -2.78
CA ILE A 39 -4.06 -0.11 -3.56
C ILE A 39 -3.39 -1.15 -2.67
N ARG A 40 -3.22 -2.36 -3.22
CA ARG A 40 -2.41 -3.42 -2.62
C ARG A 40 -1.03 -3.42 -3.26
N ALA A 41 0.01 -3.51 -2.44
CA ALA A 41 1.39 -3.57 -2.88
C ALA A 41 2.17 -4.60 -2.05
N VAL A 42 3.29 -5.07 -2.57
CA VAL A 42 4.26 -5.89 -1.82
C VAL A 42 5.39 -4.98 -1.37
N ILE A 43 5.92 -5.19 -0.16
CA ILE A 43 7.14 -4.53 0.31
C ILE A 43 8.35 -5.03 -0.45
#